data_AF-A0A6J5D0B4-F1
#
_entry.id   AF-A0A6J5D0B4-F1
#
_cell.length_a   1.000
_cell.length_b   1.000
_cell.length_c   1.000
_cell.angle_alpha   90.00
_cell.angle_beta   90.00
_cell.angle_gamma   90.00
#
_symmetry.space_group_name_H-M   'P 1'
#
loop_
_entity.id
_entity.type
_entity.pdbx_description
1 polymer ?
#
loop_
_entity_poly.entity_id
_entity_poly.type
_entity_poly.pdbx_seq_one_letter_code
_entity_poly.pdbx_strand_id
1 'polypeptide(L)'
;MDAAYPGGSGDEPRGTDKPQFRTEDIHDAADFITRYPGVDVTRLGLLGICGGRGYSLNAAKSDKRFKAVATLSMLNSGRIRRNGFADPQLNTIQQRLKEALDACAQEDFAPKALEFLGR
;
A
#
# COMPACT_ATOMS: atom_id res chain seq x y z
N MET A 1 -5.60 -8.30 -13.77
CA MET A 1 -4.40 -7.44 -13.86
C MET A 1 -3.41 -7.91 -12.82
N ASP A 2 -2.12 -7.76 -13.11
CA ASP A 2 -1.10 -7.78 -12.08
C ASP A 2 -0.91 -6.35 -11.57
N ALA A 3 -0.61 -6.20 -10.28
CA ALA A 3 -0.36 -4.89 -9.68
C ALA A 3 0.91 -4.25 -10.26
N ALA A 4 1.08 -2.95 -10.08
CA ALA A 4 2.33 -2.26 -10.40
C ALA A 4 3.50 -2.88 -9.62
N TYR A 5 4.62 -3.16 -10.31
CA TYR A 5 5.90 -3.77 -9.85
C TYR A 5 6.03 -5.31 -9.72
N PRO A 6 5.00 -6.13 -9.42
CA PRO A 6 5.08 -7.60 -9.51
C PRO A 6 4.36 -8.18 -10.74
N GLY A 7 4.67 -9.43 -11.09
CA GLY A 7 3.93 -10.18 -12.12
C GLY A 7 4.23 -9.73 -13.56
N GLY A 8 3.21 -9.55 -14.39
CA GLY A 8 3.33 -9.07 -15.76
C GLY A 8 3.35 -7.55 -15.93
N SER A 9 3.35 -6.76 -14.83
CA SER A 9 3.49 -5.30 -14.92
C SER A 9 4.89 -4.89 -15.40
N GLY A 10 5.02 -3.73 -16.04
CA GLY A 10 6.27 -3.25 -16.62
C GLY A 10 7.16 -2.43 -15.68
N ASP A 11 6.74 -2.24 -14.43
CA ASP A 11 7.39 -1.28 -13.52
C ASP A 11 8.66 -1.81 -12.87
N GLU A 12 9.59 -0.88 -12.61
CA GLU A 12 10.87 -1.11 -11.96
C GLU A 12 11.09 -0.14 -10.77
N PRO A 13 11.71 -0.59 -9.66
CA PRO A 13 12.30 -1.91 -9.46
C PRO A 13 11.25 -3.01 -9.14
N ARG A 14 11.43 -4.19 -9.74
CA ARG A 14 10.56 -5.37 -9.53
C ARG A 14 10.32 -5.70 -8.05
N GLY A 15 9.12 -6.18 -7.74
CA GLY A 15 8.77 -6.66 -6.39
C GLY A 15 8.55 -5.56 -5.36
N THR A 16 8.51 -4.31 -5.78
CA THR A 16 8.21 -3.16 -4.91
C THR A 16 6.75 -3.14 -4.51
N ASP A 17 6.44 -3.03 -3.21
CA ASP A 17 5.06 -2.94 -2.72
C ASP A 17 4.76 -1.60 -2.04
N LYS A 18 4.38 -0.62 -2.88
CA LYS A 18 3.95 0.73 -2.49
C LYS A 18 2.41 0.79 -2.39
N PRO A 19 1.84 1.02 -1.18
CA PRO A 19 0.39 1.00 -0.95
C PRO A 19 -0.45 1.91 -1.83
N GLN A 20 0.09 3.08 -2.20
CA GLN A 20 -0.60 4.08 -3.02
C GLN A 20 -0.89 3.52 -4.41
N PHE A 21 0.12 2.94 -5.06
CA PHE A 21 -0.03 2.33 -6.37
C PHE A 21 -0.99 1.14 -6.35
N ARG A 22 -0.98 0.33 -5.28
CA ARG A 22 -1.95 -0.77 -5.12
C ARG A 22 -3.40 -0.29 -5.05
N THR A 23 -3.64 0.91 -4.55
CA THR A 23 -4.97 1.52 -4.50
C THR A 23 -5.33 2.10 -5.87
N GLU A 24 -4.38 2.77 -6.53
CA GLU A 24 -4.58 3.35 -7.85
C GLU A 24 -4.83 2.30 -8.93
N ASP A 25 -4.09 1.18 -8.91
CA ASP A 25 -4.31 0.05 -9.81
C ASP A 25 -5.77 -0.41 -9.80
N ILE A 26 -6.45 -0.35 -8.63
CA ILE A 26 -7.85 -0.74 -8.49
C ILE A 26 -8.79 0.30 -9.13
N HIS A 27 -8.46 1.58 -9.02
CA HIS A 27 -9.19 2.65 -9.71
C HIS A 27 -9.02 2.53 -11.23
N ASP A 28 -7.81 2.26 -11.70
CA ASP A 28 -7.49 2.02 -13.12
C ASP A 28 -8.19 0.78 -13.67
N ALA A 29 -8.24 -0.30 -12.89
CA ALA A 29 -9.00 -1.50 -13.25
C ALA A 29 -10.49 -1.23 -13.41
N ALA A 30 -11.06 -0.44 -12.50
CA ALA A 30 -12.46 -0.02 -12.58
C ALA A 30 -12.70 0.87 -13.80
N ASP A 31 -11.77 1.79 -14.10
CA ASP A 31 -11.76 2.61 -15.29
C ASP A 31 -11.77 1.77 -16.58
N PHE A 32 -10.93 0.74 -16.63
CA PHE A 32 -10.86 -0.15 -17.77
C PHE A 32 -12.13 -0.97 -17.95
N ILE A 33 -12.56 -1.67 -16.90
CA ILE A 33 -13.68 -2.63 -17.01
C ILE A 33 -15.02 -1.93 -17.29
N THR A 34 -15.22 -0.70 -16.80
CA THR A 34 -16.47 0.06 -17.02
C THR A 34 -16.65 0.51 -18.46
N ARG A 35 -15.59 0.51 -19.28
CA ARG A 35 -15.63 0.83 -20.72
C ARG A 35 -15.83 -0.42 -21.59
N TYR A 36 -15.81 -1.62 -21.01
CA TYR A 36 -15.92 -2.87 -21.77
C TYR A 36 -17.37 -3.15 -22.20
N PRO A 37 -17.63 -3.52 -23.48
CA PRO A 37 -18.98 -3.83 -23.95
C PRO A 37 -19.66 -4.94 -23.12
N GLY A 38 -20.89 -4.68 -22.67
CA GLY A 38 -21.67 -5.64 -21.87
C GLY A 38 -21.48 -5.52 -20.35
N VAL A 39 -20.62 -4.63 -19.87
CA VAL A 39 -20.50 -4.33 -18.43
C VAL A 39 -21.61 -3.35 -18.00
N ASP A 40 -22.31 -3.70 -16.93
CA ASP A 40 -23.24 -2.81 -16.25
C ASP A 40 -22.51 -2.02 -15.14
N VAL A 41 -22.22 -0.75 -15.43
CA VAL A 41 -21.52 0.16 -14.51
C VAL A 41 -22.27 0.40 -13.21
N THR A 42 -23.59 0.18 -13.18
CA THR A 42 -24.41 0.34 -11.97
C THR A 42 -24.28 -0.84 -11.02
N ARG A 43 -23.61 -1.93 -11.42
CA ARG A 43 -23.42 -3.16 -10.64
C ARG A 43 -21.95 -3.54 -10.48
N LEU A 44 -21.04 -2.57 -10.49
CA LEU A 44 -19.62 -2.83 -10.32
C LEU A 44 -19.31 -3.33 -8.90
N GLY A 45 -18.64 -4.48 -8.79
CA GLY A 45 -18.22 -5.07 -7.53
C GLY A 45 -16.70 -5.15 -7.39
N LEU A 46 -16.21 -5.25 -6.16
CA LEU A 46 -14.80 -5.39 -5.84
C LEU A 46 -14.55 -6.59 -4.91
N LEU A 47 -13.64 -7.48 -5.30
CA LEU A 47 -13.20 -8.61 -4.49
C LEU A 47 -11.71 -8.46 -4.19
N GLY A 48 -11.36 -8.25 -2.92
CA GLY A 48 -9.96 -8.36 -2.50
C GLY A 48 -9.55 -9.83 -2.33
N ILE A 49 -8.25 -10.16 -2.27
CA ILE A 49 -7.73 -11.46 -1.76
C ILE A 49 -6.49 -11.29 -0.89
N CYS A 50 -6.43 -11.96 0.27
CA CYS A 50 -5.31 -11.89 1.23
C CYS A 50 -4.87 -10.43 1.51
N GLY A 51 -3.61 -10.08 1.23
CA GLY A 51 -3.08 -8.73 1.37
C GLY A 51 -3.73 -7.68 0.45
N GLY A 52 -4.32 -8.10 -0.67
CA GLY A 52 -5.07 -7.23 -1.57
C GLY A 52 -6.32 -6.62 -0.94
N ARG A 53 -6.83 -7.19 0.16
CA ARG A 53 -8.09 -6.78 0.80
C ARG A 53 -8.01 -5.43 1.47
N GLY A 54 -6.88 -5.13 2.12
CA GLY A 54 -6.62 -3.82 2.70
C GLY A 54 -6.68 -2.74 1.62
N TYR A 55 -6.08 -3.01 0.47
CA TYR A 55 -6.09 -2.09 -0.67
C TYR A 55 -7.49 -1.99 -1.31
N SER A 56 -8.22 -3.09 -1.47
CA SER A 56 -9.61 -3.07 -1.96
C SER A 56 -10.53 -2.23 -1.09
N LEU A 57 -10.46 -2.39 0.24
CA LEU A 57 -11.24 -1.55 1.14
C LEU A 57 -10.77 -0.09 1.11
N ASN A 58 -9.47 0.16 0.92
CA ASN A 58 -8.95 1.51 0.80
C ASN A 58 -9.51 2.22 -0.45
N ALA A 59 -9.48 1.56 -1.60
CA ALA A 59 -10.02 2.08 -2.86
C ALA A 59 -11.54 2.30 -2.79
N ALA A 60 -12.29 1.34 -2.24
CA ALA A 60 -13.75 1.46 -2.15
C ALA A 60 -14.23 2.58 -1.22
N LYS A 61 -13.38 3.08 -0.30
CA LYS A 61 -13.73 4.24 0.54
C LYS A 61 -13.88 5.50 -0.30
N SER A 62 -12.97 5.75 -1.23
CA SER A 62 -12.95 6.94 -2.09
C SER A 62 -13.81 6.75 -3.34
N ASP A 63 -13.82 5.56 -3.93
CA ASP A 63 -14.49 5.30 -5.21
C ASP A 63 -15.89 4.71 -5.04
N LYS A 64 -16.90 5.52 -5.34
CA LYS A 64 -18.33 5.18 -5.17
C LYS A 64 -18.91 4.38 -6.34
N ARG A 65 -18.11 4.06 -7.36
CA ARG A 65 -18.54 3.18 -8.46
C ARG A 65 -18.80 1.76 -7.95
N PHE A 66 -17.99 1.29 -7.00
CA PHE A 66 -18.16 -0.01 -6.37
C PHE A 66 -19.45 -0.05 -5.51
N LYS A 67 -20.38 -0.93 -5.87
CA LYS A 67 -21.65 -1.12 -5.16
C LYS A 67 -21.63 -2.26 -4.16
N ALA A 68 -20.71 -3.20 -4.36
CA ALA A 68 -20.48 -4.30 -3.44
C ALA A 68 -18.98 -4.54 -3.28
N VAL A 69 -18.55 -4.80 -2.05
CA VAL A 69 -17.17 -5.14 -1.74
C VAL A 69 -17.15 -6.41 -0.90
N ALA A 70 -16.43 -7.43 -1.35
CA ALA A 70 -16.34 -8.71 -0.68
C ALA A 70 -14.91 -9.00 -0.22
N THR A 71 -14.77 -9.66 0.93
CA THR A 71 -13.49 -10.18 1.39
C THR A 71 -13.49 -11.60 2.01
N LEU A 72 -12.33 -12.24 2.22
CA LEU A 72 -12.05 -13.68 2.47
C LEU A 72 -10.58 -13.94 2.96
N SER A 73 -10.32 -14.06 4.26
CA SER A 73 -8.93 -14.04 4.80
C SER A 73 -8.30 -12.65 4.68
N MET A 74 -8.89 -11.69 5.39
CA MET A 74 -8.46 -10.28 5.41
C MET A 74 -7.11 -10.07 6.05
N LEU A 75 -6.27 -9.31 5.35
CA LEU A 75 -4.98 -8.84 5.85
C LEU A 75 -4.86 -7.32 5.64
N ASN A 76 -4.56 -6.59 6.72
CA ASN A 76 -4.24 -5.17 6.66
C ASN A 76 -2.71 -5.00 6.65
N SER A 77 -2.15 -4.80 5.46
CA SER A 77 -0.69 -4.74 5.28
C SER A 77 -0.04 -3.60 6.05
N GLY A 78 -0.74 -2.47 6.22
CA GLY A 78 -0.24 -1.34 7.00
C GLY A 78 -0.13 -1.67 8.49
N ARG A 79 -1.11 -2.39 9.05
CA ARG A 79 -1.04 -2.86 10.44
C ARG A 79 0.06 -3.89 10.63
N ILE A 80 0.16 -4.88 9.73
CA ILE A 80 1.20 -5.92 9.82
C ILE A 80 2.61 -5.33 9.69
N ARG A 81 2.83 -4.41 8.75
CA ARG A 81 4.14 -3.74 8.60
C ARG A 81 4.52 -2.92 9.84
N ARG A 82 3.53 -2.37 10.56
CA ARG A 82 3.79 -1.59 11.78
C ARG A 82 3.96 -2.45 13.03
N ASN A 83 3.21 -3.54 13.16
CA ASN A 83 3.07 -4.28 14.43
C ASN A 83 3.50 -5.75 14.36
N GLY A 84 3.79 -6.27 13.17
CA GLY A 84 3.93 -7.70 12.90
C GLY A 84 2.59 -8.42 12.68
N PHE A 85 2.65 -9.65 12.18
CA PHE A 85 1.48 -10.53 12.05
C PHE A 85 0.97 -10.93 13.44
N ALA A 86 -0.33 -10.80 13.69
CA ALA A 86 -0.93 -10.97 15.02
C ALA A 86 -0.40 -9.99 16.09
N ASP A 87 0.09 -8.83 15.67
CA ASP A 87 0.39 -7.69 16.53
C ASP A 87 1.40 -7.91 17.70
N PRO A 88 2.47 -8.72 17.55
CA PRO A 88 3.42 -9.00 18.63
C PRO A 88 4.14 -7.75 19.14
N GLN A 89 4.23 -6.69 18.33
CA GLN A 89 4.97 -5.47 18.66
C GLN A 89 4.08 -4.35 19.23
N LEU A 90 2.81 -4.61 19.55
CA LEU A 90 1.95 -3.56 20.13
C LEU A 90 2.48 -3.03 21.46
N ASN A 91 3.02 -3.90 22.31
CA ASN A 91 3.53 -3.51 23.62
C ASN A 91 4.90 -2.81 23.55
N THR A 92 5.54 -2.78 22.38
CA THR A 92 6.86 -2.15 22.18
C THR A 92 6.77 -0.79 21.48
N ILE A 93 5.56 -0.24 21.27
CA ILE A 93 5.38 1.04 20.57
C ILE A 93 6.18 2.17 21.22
N GLN A 94 6.15 2.29 22.56
CA GLN A 94 6.88 3.34 23.28
C GLN A 94 8.40 3.19 23.13
N GLN A 95 8.89 1.95 23.22
CA GLN A 95 10.30 1.64 23.02
C GLN A 95 10.75 1.97 21.59
N ARG A 96 9.99 1.57 20.58
CA ARG A 96 10.31 1.85 19.17
C ARG A 96 10.26 3.34 18.83
N LEU A 97 9.34 4.08 19.47
CA LEU A 97 9.30 5.54 19.34
C LEU A 97 10.55 6.16 19.96
N LYS A 98 10.96 5.71 21.15
CA LYS A 98 12.20 6.12 21.81
C LYS A 98 13.42 5.85 20.91
N GLU A 99 13.55 4.63 20.38
CA GLU A 99 14.64 4.23 19.47
C GLU A 99 14.68 5.09 18.20
N ALA A 100 13.52 5.39 17.60
CA ALA A 100 13.44 6.25 16.42
C ALA A 100 13.86 7.71 16.72
N LEU A 101 13.44 8.25 17.87
CA LEU A 101 13.85 9.59 18.31
C LEU A 101 15.37 9.65 18.57
N ASP A 102 15.90 8.63 19.25
CA ASP A 102 17.34 8.54 19.53
C ASP A 102 18.14 8.42 18.22
N ALA A 103 17.66 7.65 17.23
CA ALA A 103 18.27 7.55 15.91
C ALA A 103 18.26 8.88 15.14
N CYS A 104 17.13 9.59 15.08
CA CYS A 104 17.05 10.92 14.46
C CYS A 104 18.02 11.91 15.13
N ALA A 105 18.15 11.87 16.46
CA ALA A 105 19.12 12.71 17.15
C ALA A 105 20.56 12.40 16.71
N GLN A 106 20.94 11.13 16.52
CA GLN A 106 22.27 10.77 16.01
C GLN A 106 22.51 11.25 14.57
N GLU A 107 21.47 11.26 13.72
CA GLU A 107 21.56 11.80 12.36
C GLU A 107 21.76 13.32 12.33
N ASP A 108 21.15 14.06 13.27
CA ASP A 108 21.37 15.51 13.45
C ASP A 108 22.79 15.84 14.00
N PHE A 109 23.46 14.88 14.65
CA PHE A 109 24.85 15.02 15.14
C PHE A 109 25.92 14.50 14.16
N ALA A 110 25.53 13.84 13.06
CA ALA A 110 26.47 13.56 11.99
C ALA A 110 26.73 14.88 11.26
N PRO A 111 27.94 15.47 11.33
CA PRO A 111 28.24 16.59 10.46
C PRO A 111 28.03 16.07 9.05
N LYS A 112 27.12 16.69 8.29
CA LYS A 112 27.15 16.62 6.83
C LYS A 112 28.53 17.14 6.43
N ALA A 113 29.50 16.25 6.37
CA ALA A 113 30.85 16.51 5.93
C ALA A 113 30.75 16.87 4.45
N LEU A 114 30.58 18.16 4.19
CA LEU A 114 31.33 18.95 3.24
C LEU A 114 31.83 18.21 1.97
N GLU A 115 30.93 17.58 1.20
CA GLU A 115 31.17 17.24 -0.21
C GLU A 115 30.28 18.10 -1.11
N PHE A 116 30.50 19.42 -1.08
CA PHE A 116 29.96 20.33 -2.11
C PHE A 116 30.91 21.47 -2.48
N LEU A 117 32.21 21.31 -2.24
CA LEU A 117 33.26 22.18 -2.78
C LEU A 117 34.48 21.32 -3.10
N GLY A 118 34.62 20.86 -4.35
CA GLY A 118 35.83 20.11 -4.70
C GLY A 118 35.95 19.38 -6.04
N ARG A 119 35.19 19.68 -7.09
CA ARG A 119 35.62 19.66 -8.51
C ARG A 119 34.47 19.91 -9.48
#